data_AF-A0A421DY84-F1
#
_entry.id   AF-A0A421DY84-F1
#
_cell.length_a   1.000
_cell.length_b   1.000
_cell.length_c   1.000
_cell.angle_alpha   90.00
_cell.angle_beta   90.00
_cell.angle_gamma   90.00
#
_symmetry.space_group_name_H-M   'P 1'
#
loop_
_entity.id
_entity.type
_entity.pdbx_description
1 polymer ?
#
loop_
_entity_poly.entity_id
_entity_poly.type
_entity_poly.pdbx_seq_one_letter_code
_entity_poly.pdbx_strand_id
1 'polypeptide(L)'
;MSLEWNETETVFWANQYESPSEAIVTAIAAKESVTETSLPPLYNQIDPDALDALVTGRSNDDIQISFTYSGYTVRIRDSETIEITPT
;
A
#
# COMPACT_ATOMS: atom_id res chain seq x y z
N MET A 1 24.00 -4.10 -19.65
CA MET A 1 23.09 -3.01 -19.28
C MET A 1 22.15 -3.60 -18.23
N SER A 2 22.55 -3.49 -16.97
CA SER A 2 21.79 -4.00 -15.84
C SER A 2 20.71 -2.98 -15.54
N LEU A 3 19.44 -3.33 -15.76
CA LEU A 3 18.37 -2.58 -15.12
C LEU A 3 18.40 -3.01 -13.65
N GLU A 4 19.05 -2.19 -12.83
CA GLU A 4 18.84 -2.17 -11.39
C GLU A 4 17.44 -1.63 -11.17
N TRP A 5 16.48 -2.54 -11.31
CA TRP A 5 15.08 -2.32 -11.03
C TRP A 5 14.92 -2.11 -9.51
N ASN A 6 15.02 -0.87 -9.03
CA ASN A 6 14.27 -0.46 -7.85
C ASN A 6 12.81 -0.27 -8.29
N GLU A 7 12.13 -1.37 -8.62
CA GLU A 7 10.76 -1.41 -9.12
C GLU A 7 9.79 -0.94 -8.04
N THR A 8 9.59 0.38 -7.96
CA THR A 8 8.39 0.93 -7.33
C THR A 8 7.20 0.39 -8.11
N GLU A 9 6.40 -0.45 -7.45
CA GLU A 9 5.18 -0.99 -8.02
C GLU A 9 4.03 -0.05 -7.72
N THR A 10 3.35 0.40 -8.77
CA THR A 10 2.16 1.25 -8.66
C THR A 10 0.91 0.39 -8.81
N VAL A 11 0.10 0.36 -7.75
CA VAL A 11 -1.16 -0.37 -7.65
C VAL A 11 -2.31 0.64 -7.61
N PHE A 12 -3.23 0.54 -8.57
CA PHE A 12 -4.47 1.32 -8.59
C PHE A 12 -5.52 0.55 -7.80
N TRP A 13 -5.68 0.87 -6.53
CA TRP A 13 -6.53 0.05 -5.66
C TRP A 13 -8.01 0.28 -5.91
N ALA A 14 -8.39 1.50 -6.29
CA ALA A 14 -9.78 1.93 -6.46
C ALA A 14 -10.59 1.11 -7.50
N ASN A 15 -9.94 0.32 -8.37
CA ASN A 15 -10.63 -0.55 -9.32
C ASN A 15 -10.44 -2.07 -9.07
N GLN A 16 -9.58 -2.48 -8.13
CA GLN A 16 -9.31 -3.90 -7.85
C GLN A 16 -9.62 -4.32 -6.42
N TYR A 17 -9.76 -3.37 -5.49
CA TYR A 17 -9.92 -3.64 -4.06
C TYR A 17 -11.03 -2.78 -3.48
N GLU A 18 -11.63 -3.24 -2.37
CA GLU A 18 -12.67 -2.49 -1.68
C GLU A 18 -12.10 -1.32 -0.87
N SER A 19 -10.84 -1.43 -0.42
CA SER A 19 -10.16 -0.46 0.44
C SER A 19 -8.65 -0.38 0.15
N PRO A 20 -8.01 0.78 0.39
CA PRO A 20 -6.57 0.91 0.23
C PRO A 20 -5.80 0.03 1.21
N SER A 21 -6.32 -0.17 2.42
CA SER A 21 -5.72 -1.06 3.41
C SER A 21 -5.64 -2.51 2.92
N GLU A 22 -6.70 -3.01 2.29
CA GLU A 22 -6.74 -4.36 1.72
C GLU A 22 -5.71 -4.50 0.60
N ALA A 23 -5.70 -3.54 -0.34
CA ALA A 23 -4.74 -3.51 -1.44
C ALA A 23 -3.28 -3.56 -0.96
N ILE A 24 -2.96 -2.88 0.14
CA ILE A 24 -1.60 -2.88 0.72
C ILE A 24 -1.23 -4.27 1.23
N VAL A 25 -2.10 -4.92 2.01
CA VAL A 25 -1.81 -6.27 2.53
C VAL A 25 -1.68 -7.25 1.38
N THR A 26 -2.64 -7.25 0.44
CA THR A 26 -2.63 -8.19 -0.68
C THR A 26 -1.41 -8.00 -1.57
N ALA A 27 -1.03 -6.75 -1.90
CA ALA A 27 0.13 -6.47 -2.74
C ALA A 27 1.45 -6.90 -2.06
N ILE A 28 1.60 -6.63 -0.76
CA ILE A 28 2.81 -7.04 -0.01
C ILE A 28 2.84 -8.55 0.18
N ALA A 29 1.69 -9.19 0.42
CA ALA A 29 1.57 -10.64 0.52
C ALA A 29 1.98 -11.31 -0.79
N ALA A 30 1.52 -10.77 -1.92
CA ALA A 30 1.91 -11.23 -3.25
C ALA A 30 3.42 -11.06 -3.52
N LYS A 31 4.03 -9.95 -3.06
CA LYS A 31 5.47 -9.69 -3.19
C LYS A 31 6.32 -10.64 -2.36
N GLU A 32 5.93 -10.86 -1.11
CA GLU A 32 6.62 -11.77 -0.20
C GLU A 32 6.30 -13.25 -0.51
N SER A 33 5.35 -13.50 -1.42
CA SER A 33 4.82 -14.83 -1.73
C SER A 33 4.31 -15.57 -0.48
N VAL A 34 3.68 -14.80 0.42
CA VAL A 34 3.10 -15.28 1.67
C VAL A 34 1.61 -15.00 1.69
N THR A 35 0.91 -15.59 2.65
CA THR A 35 -0.49 -15.24 2.90
C THR A 35 -0.58 -13.95 3.70
N GLU A 36 -1.66 -13.20 3.51
CA GLU A 36 -1.99 -11.98 4.26
C GLU A 36 -2.00 -12.24 5.78
N THR A 37 -2.36 -13.45 6.19
CA THR A 37 -2.33 -13.90 7.59
C THR A 37 -0.93 -14.18 8.16
N SER A 38 0.06 -14.38 7.28
CA SER A 38 1.46 -14.57 7.68
C SER A 38 2.20 -13.24 7.82
N LEU A 39 1.69 -12.17 7.19
CA LEU A 39 2.21 -10.83 7.38
C LEU A 39 1.84 -10.30 8.78
N PRO A 40 2.69 -9.43 9.35
CA PRO A 40 2.34 -8.74 10.59
C PRO A 40 1.06 -7.92 10.38
N PRO A 41 0.14 -7.83 11.34
CA PRO A 41 -1.10 -7.06 11.13
C PRO A 41 -0.80 -5.60 10.81
N LEU A 42 -1.44 -5.03 9.78
CA LEU A 42 -1.31 -3.60 9.41
C LEU A 42 -1.54 -2.68 10.60
N TYR A 43 -2.52 -3.00 11.45
CA TYR A 43 -2.83 -2.31 12.71
C TYR A 43 -1.62 -2.08 13.63
N ASN A 44 -0.55 -2.86 13.49
CA ASN A 44 0.67 -2.69 14.29
C ASN A 44 1.53 -1.50 13.83
N GLN A 45 1.34 -1.01 12.60
CA GLN A 45 2.02 0.16 12.04
C GLN A 45 1.05 1.32 11.77
N ILE A 46 -0.14 1.03 11.26
CA ILE A 46 -1.14 2.02 10.88
C ILE A 46 -2.54 1.44 11.06
N ASP A 47 -3.49 2.25 11.54
CA ASP A 47 -4.90 1.86 11.57
C ASP A 47 -5.45 1.79 10.13
N PRO A 48 -5.80 0.60 9.60
CA PRO A 48 -6.36 0.45 8.26
C PRO A 48 -7.73 1.13 8.13
N ASP A 49 -8.53 1.17 9.20
CA ASP A 49 -9.83 1.85 9.20
C ASP A 49 -9.66 3.38 9.11
N ALA A 50 -8.70 3.93 9.86
CA ALA A 50 -8.35 5.34 9.75
C ALA A 50 -7.74 5.69 8.39
N LEU A 51 -6.92 4.78 7.84
CA LEU A 51 -6.33 4.91 6.51
C LEU A 51 -7.40 4.91 5.42
N ASP A 52 -8.33 3.95 5.47
CA ASP A 52 -9.48 3.89 4.58
C ASP A 52 -10.28 5.19 4.69
N ALA A 53 -10.69 5.60 5.89
CA ALA A 53 -11.45 6.83 6.09
C ALA A 53 -10.72 8.09 5.61
N LEU A 54 -9.39 8.15 5.75
CA LEU A 54 -8.57 9.25 5.24
C LEU A 54 -8.59 9.32 3.71
N VAL A 55 -8.50 8.16 3.07
CA VAL A 55 -8.38 8.01 1.62
C VAL A 55 -9.75 8.11 0.94
N THR A 56 -10.76 7.40 1.44
CA THR A 56 -12.14 7.42 0.92
C THR A 56 -12.87 8.71 1.27
N GLY A 57 -12.57 9.30 2.43
CA GLY A 57 -13.20 10.53 2.92
C GLY A 57 -12.72 11.82 2.24
N ARG A 58 -11.67 11.75 1.40
CA ARG A 58 -11.12 12.91 0.70
C ARG A 58 -10.86 12.57 -0.76
N SER A 59 -11.68 13.11 -1.65
CA SER A 59 -11.45 13.10 -3.11
C SER A 59 -10.39 14.12 -3.57
N ASN A 60 -9.45 14.50 -2.69
CA ASN A 60 -8.46 15.53 -3.00
C ASN A 60 -7.15 14.85 -3.42
N ASP A 61 -6.67 15.23 -4.60
CA ASP A 61 -5.42 14.85 -5.29
C ASP A 61 -4.12 15.20 -4.49
N ASP A 62 -4.23 15.59 -3.22
CA ASP A 62 -3.09 16.05 -2.39
C ASP A 62 -2.92 15.20 -1.13
N ILE A 63 -3.57 14.03 -1.05
CA ILE A 63 -3.26 13.07 0.02
C ILE A 63 -2.00 12.31 -0.35
N GLN A 64 -0.99 12.49 0.48
CA GLN A 64 0.19 11.66 0.46
C GLN A 64 0.39 11.01 1.84
N ILE A 65 0.31 9.69 1.89
CA ILE A 65 0.55 8.90 3.10
C ILE A 65 1.71 7.98 2.81
N SER A 66 2.77 7.99 3.63
CA SER A 66 3.93 7.11 3.45
C SER A 66 4.32 6.46 4.77
N PHE A 67 4.46 5.14 4.77
CA PHE A 67 4.88 4.37 5.93
C PHE A 67 5.65 3.12 5.52
N THR A 68 6.40 2.54 6.45
CA THR A 68 7.17 1.32 6.21
C THR A 68 6.48 0.12 6.87
N TYR A 69 6.35 -0.97 6.12
CA TYR A 69 5.68 -2.18 6.54
C TYR A 69 6.35 -3.42 5.92
N SER A 70 6.72 -4.40 6.76
CA SER A 70 7.43 -5.62 6.36
C SER A 70 8.68 -5.41 5.49
N GLY A 71 9.42 -4.30 5.66
CA GLY A 71 10.58 -3.97 4.82
C GLY A 71 10.23 -3.31 3.48
N TYR A 72 8.96 -3.00 3.24
CA TYR A 72 8.48 -2.23 2.10
C TYR A 72 8.04 -0.84 2.54
N THR A 73 8.37 0.17 1.75
CA THR A 73 7.82 1.51 1.87
C THR A 73 6.55 1.58 1.03
N VAL A 74 5.42 1.82 1.69
CA VAL A 74 4.10 1.98 1.10
C VAL A 74 3.79 3.46 1.04
N ARG A 75 3.43 3.97 -0.14
CA ARG A 75 3.09 5.37 -0.36
C ARG A 75 1.81 5.51 -1.14
N ILE A 76 0.77 6.05 -0.52
CA ILE A 76 -0.50 6.34 -1.18
C ILE A 76 -0.42 7.75 -1.78
N ARG A 77 -0.84 7.89 -3.05
CA ARG A 77 -1.05 9.17 -3.72
C ARG A 77 -2.45 9.29 -4.29
N ASP A 78 -2.93 10.52 -4.35
CA ASP A 78 -4.11 10.93 -5.13
C ASP A 78 -5.39 10.18 -4.74
N SER A 79 -5.45 9.71 -3.49
CA SER A 79 -6.43 8.76 -2.97
C SER A 79 -6.52 7.41 -3.70
N GLU A 80 -6.26 7.30 -4.99
CA GLU A 80 -6.58 6.10 -5.80
C GLU A 80 -5.37 5.18 -6.06
N THR A 81 -4.16 5.66 -5.77
CA THR A 81 -2.91 5.02 -6.18
C THR A 81 -2.04 4.67 -4.98
N ILE A 82 -1.45 3.48 -4.97
CA ILE A 82 -0.47 3.04 -3.98
C ILE A 82 0.84 2.70 -4.69
N GLU A 83 1.94 3.25 -4.22
CA GLU A 83 3.29 2.93 -4.63
C GLU A 83 3.95 2.08 -3.56
N ILE A 84 4.53 0.94 -3.94
CA ILE A 84 5.24 0.04 -3.02
C ILE A 84 6.68 -0.07 -3.50
N THR A 85 7.62 0.25 -2.61
CA THR A 85 9.06 0.21 -2.90
C THR A 85 9.76 -0.62 -1.83
N PRO A 86 10.62 -1.59 -2.19
CA PRO A 86 11.46 -2.25 -1.19
C PRO A 86 12.41 -1.24 -0.53
N THR A 87 12.55 -1.31 0.80
CA THR A 87 13.42 -0.41 1.61
C THR A 87 14.83 -0.95 1.71
#